data_AF-A0A521ZZ32-F1
#
_entry.id   AF-A0A521ZZ32-F1
#
_cell.length_a   1.000
_cell.length_b   1.000
_cell.length_c   1.000
_cell.angle_alpha   90.00
_cell.angle_beta   90.00
_cell.angle_gamma   90.00
#
_symmetry.space_group_name_H-M   'P 1'
#
loop_
_entity.id
_entity.type
_entity.pdbx_description
1 polymer ?
#
loop_
_entity_poly.entity_id
_entity_poly.type
_entity_poly.pdbx_seq_one_letter_code
_entity_poly.pdbx_strand_id
1 'polypeptide(L)'
;MKAVIGRLPNWFNAVANKQDYLARLQVAISHLHNCGATWRESAPVREIFQGKTIWQGDVEVFDLSGHPKAKRAYGWSHPEGPDNKGERFVAVLEIPPVVSPETAVKVSIVSDIKSGKVQPS
;
A
#
# COMPACT_ATOMS: atom_id res chain seq x y z
N MET A 1 -18.76 -35.61 24.28
CA MET A 1 -18.57 -34.47 25.19
C MET A 1 -18.87 -33.19 24.40
N LYS A 2 -19.77 -32.34 24.88
CA LYS A 2 -20.18 -31.11 24.18
C LYS A 2 -19.12 -30.02 24.38
N ALA A 3 -18.56 -29.49 23.30
CA ALA A 3 -17.90 -28.19 23.31
C ALA A 3 -18.81 -27.18 22.60
N VAL A 4 -19.32 -26.22 23.37
CA VAL A 4 -20.01 -25.04 22.85
C VAL A 4 -18.96 -24.17 22.18
N ILE A 5 -18.96 -24.12 20.84
CA ILE A 5 -18.13 -23.19 20.10
C ILE A 5 -18.87 -21.85 20.12
N GLY A 6 -18.57 -21.05 21.15
CA GLY A 6 -18.92 -19.64 21.17
C GLY A 6 -18.37 -18.97 19.91
N ARG A 7 -19.18 -18.13 19.28
CA ARG A 7 -18.85 -17.38 18.06
C ARG A 7 -17.54 -16.63 18.29
N LEU A 8 -16.45 -17.11 17.69
CA LEU A 8 -15.15 -16.44 17.76
C LEU A 8 -15.30 -15.02 17.18
N PRO A 9 -14.79 -13.98 17.85
CA PRO A 9 -14.81 -12.63 17.31
C PRO A 9 -14.10 -12.59 15.94
N ASN A 10 -14.61 -11.77 15.03
CA ASN A 10 -14.25 -11.68 13.61
C ASN A 10 -12.78 -11.24 13.32
N TRP A 11 -11.93 -11.22 14.35
CA TRP A 11 -10.52 -10.82 14.26
C TRP A 11 -9.67 -11.81 13.48
N PHE A 12 -9.96 -13.11 13.52
CA PHE A 12 -9.21 -14.10 12.75
C PHE A 12 -9.29 -13.86 11.24
N ASN A 13 -10.46 -13.45 10.74
CA ASN A 13 -10.64 -13.13 9.31
C ASN A 13 -9.93 -11.82 8.92
N ALA A 14 -9.97 -10.80 9.78
CA ALA A 14 -9.30 -9.52 9.52
C ALA A 14 -7.76 -9.64 9.55
N VAL A 15 -7.22 -10.43 10.49
CA VAL A 15 -5.78 -10.70 10.60
C VAL A 15 -5.28 -11.55 9.43
N ALA A 16 -6.04 -12.59 9.02
CA ALA A 16 -5.71 -13.37 7.84
C ALA A 16 -5.68 -12.50 6.58
N ASN A 17 -6.66 -11.61 6.41
CA ASN A 17 -6.70 -10.69 5.28
C ASN A 17 -5.51 -9.70 5.29
N LYS A 18 -5.14 -9.16 6.46
CA LYS A 18 -3.98 -8.25 6.55
C LYS A 18 -2.67 -8.96 6.24
N GLN A 19 -2.45 -10.17 6.75
CA GLN A 19 -1.21 -10.91 6.48
C GLN A 19 -1.08 -11.26 4.99
N ASP A 20 -2.17 -11.70 4.35
CA ASP A 20 -2.20 -11.98 2.91
C ASP A 20 -1.95 -10.71 2.09
N TYR A 21 -2.55 -9.59 2.48
CA TYR A 21 -2.33 -8.28 1.86
C TYR A 21 -0.85 -7.86 1.94
N LEU A 22 -0.24 -7.92 3.13
CA LEU A 22 1.17 -7.59 3.32
C LEU A 22 2.08 -8.52 2.54
N ALA A 23 1.77 -9.82 2.47
CA ALA A 23 2.53 -10.79 1.70
C ALA A 23 2.47 -10.50 0.19
N ARG A 24 1.30 -10.14 -0.35
CA ARG A 24 1.15 -9.75 -1.76
C ARG A 24 1.93 -8.47 -2.08
N LEU A 25 1.88 -7.47 -1.20
CA LEU A 25 2.69 -6.26 -1.33
C LEU A 25 4.18 -6.55 -1.30
N GLN A 26 4.63 -7.40 -0.37
CA GLN A 26 6.03 -7.80 -0.28
C GLN A 26 6.52 -8.46 -1.57
N VAL A 27 5.72 -9.39 -2.14
CA VAL A 27 6.03 -10.04 -3.42
C VAL A 27 6.06 -9.02 -4.56
N ALA A 28 5.08 -8.13 -4.64
CA ALA A 28 5.02 -7.10 -5.67
C ALA A 28 6.25 -6.18 -5.64
N ILE A 29 6.61 -5.65 -4.46
CA ILE A 29 7.79 -4.81 -4.27
C ILE A 29 9.07 -5.57 -4.65
N SER A 30 9.21 -6.80 -4.17
CA SER A 30 10.40 -7.61 -4.42
C SER A 30 10.59 -7.89 -5.91
N HIS A 31 9.51 -8.20 -6.63
CA HIS A 31 9.54 -8.46 -8.07
C HIS A 31 9.78 -7.18 -8.89
N LEU A 32 9.10 -6.08 -8.56
CA LEU A 32 9.23 -4.82 -9.29
C LEU A 32 10.62 -4.19 -9.17
N HIS A 33 11.29 -4.40 -8.05
CA HIS A 33 12.57 -3.75 -7.74
C HIS A 33 13.76 -4.71 -7.62
N ASN A 34 13.53 -6.01 -7.83
CA ASN A 34 14.54 -7.06 -7.77
C ASN A 34 15.38 -7.02 -6.47
N CYS A 35 14.70 -6.89 -5.33
CA CYS A 35 15.30 -6.76 -4.02
C CYS A 35 14.49 -7.54 -2.96
N GLY A 36 15.07 -7.77 -1.79
CA GLY A 36 14.30 -8.25 -0.64
C GLY A 36 13.48 -7.10 -0.04
N ALA A 37 12.26 -7.39 0.41
CA ALA A 37 11.40 -6.45 1.13
C ALA A 37 10.92 -7.09 2.44
N THR A 38 10.91 -6.33 3.53
CA THR A 38 10.39 -6.78 4.83
C THR A 38 9.49 -5.70 5.40
N TRP A 39 8.25 -6.06 5.73
CA TRP A 39 7.29 -5.12 6.30
C TRP A 39 7.79 -4.56 7.64
N ARG A 40 7.63 -3.26 7.82
CA ARG A 40 8.10 -2.50 8.99
C ARG A 40 6.95 -1.94 9.82
N GLU A 41 6.06 -1.20 9.17
CA GLU A 41 4.97 -0.49 9.83
C GLU A 41 3.88 -0.08 8.83
N SER A 42 2.69 0.19 9.35
CA SER A 42 1.59 0.81 8.60
C SER A 42 1.50 2.30 8.99
N ALA A 43 1.51 3.19 8.01
CA ALA A 43 1.41 4.63 8.20
C ALA A 43 0.08 5.16 7.62
N PRO A 44 -0.84 5.69 8.45
CA PRO A 44 -2.07 6.29 7.95
C PRO A 44 -1.75 7.61 7.25
N VAL A 45 -2.15 7.74 6.00
CA VAL A 45 -1.93 8.95 5.19
C VAL A 45 -3.27 9.54 4.77
N ARG A 46 -3.34 10.87 4.79
CA ARG A 46 -4.48 11.63 4.29
C ARG A 46 -3.97 12.79 3.46
N GLU A 47 -4.22 12.73 2.16
CA GLU A 47 -3.84 13.79 1.22
C GLU A 47 -5.03 14.70 0.94
N ILE A 48 -4.83 16.00 1.15
CA ILE A 48 -5.84 17.03 0.94
C ILE A 48 -5.33 18.01 -0.12
N PHE A 49 -6.11 18.16 -1.19
CA PHE A 49 -5.86 19.12 -2.25
C PHE A 49 -7.05 20.05 -2.41
N GLN A 50 -6.81 21.37 -2.37
CA GLN A 50 -7.85 22.41 -2.42
C GLN A 50 -9.01 22.18 -1.41
N GLY A 51 -8.68 21.73 -0.20
CA GLY A 51 -9.66 21.45 0.86
C GLY A 51 -10.45 20.15 0.68
N LYS A 52 -10.24 19.40 -0.40
CA LYS A 52 -10.86 18.09 -0.63
C LYS A 52 -9.86 16.98 -0.31
N THR A 53 -10.31 15.94 0.39
CA THR A 53 -9.49 14.73 0.58
C THR A 53 -9.45 13.97 -0.74
N ILE A 54 -8.28 13.91 -1.38
CA ILE A 54 -8.10 13.23 -2.67
C ILE A 54 -7.54 11.81 -2.50
N TRP A 55 -6.98 11.51 -1.33
CA TRP A 55 -6.54 10.17 -0.97
C TRP A 55 -6.58 9.99 0.54
N GLN A 56 -7.01 8.81 1.00
CA GLN A 56 -6.97 8.42 2.40
C GLN A 56 -6.81 6.90 2.48
N GLY A 57 -5.89 6.44 3.30
CA GLY A 57 -5.61 5.01 3.47
C GLY A 57 -4.33 4.76 4.25
N ASP A 58 -4.03 3.48 4.46
CA ASP A 58 -2.78 3.05 5.08
C ASP A 58 -1.72 2.79 4.01
N VAL A 59 -0.54 3.36 4.21
CA VAL A 59 0.66 3.09 3.42
C VAL A 59 1.53 2.13 4.22
N GLU A 60 1.85 1.00 3.65
CA GLU A 60 2.72 0.00 4.26
C GLU A 60 4.18 0.30 3.92
N VAL A 61 5.01 0.39 4.96
CA VAL A 61 6.44 0.67 4.82
C VAL A 61 7.21 -0.64 4.85
N PHE A 62 8.13 -0.80 3.89
CA PHE A 62 9.00 -1.96 3.79
C PHE A 62 10.46 -1.53 3.83
N ASP A 63 11.26 -2.16 4.68
CA ASP A 63 12.72 -2.06 4.58
C ASP A 63 13.20 -2.95 3.43
N LEU A 64 14.13 -2.43 2.62
CA LEU A 64 14.68 -3.09 1.45
C LEU A 64 16.08 -3.63 1.72
N SER A 65 16.36 -4.82 1.21
CA SER A 65 17.70 -5.42 1.20
C SER A 65 18.14 -5.69 -0.24
N GLY A 66 19.36 -5.29 -0.58
CA GLY A 66 19.93 -5.51 -1.93
C GLY A 66 19.50 -4.49 -3.00
N HIS A 67 18.67 -3.50 -2.69
CA HIS A 67 18.35 -2.43 -3.64
C HIS A 67 19.48 -1.38 -3.70
N PRO A 68 19.98 -0.98 -4.88
CA PRO A 68 21.20 -0.16 -5.00
C PRO A 68 21.02 1.30 -4.59
N LYS A 69 19.79 1.81 -4.52
CA LYS A 69 19.51 3.26 -4.39
C LYS A 69 18.54 3.63 -3.27
N ALA A 70 17.87 2.66 -2.66
CA ALA A 70 16.79 2.93 -1.71
C ALA A 70 16.90 1.95 -0.54
N LYS A 71 16.65 2.46 0.66
CA LYS A 71 16.61 1.65 1.88
C LYS A 71 15.20 1.19 2.22
N ARG A 72 14.19 1.88 1.69
CA ARG A 72 12.78 1.58 1.92
C ARG A 72 11.95 1.68 0.64
N ALA A 73 10.81 1.01 0.67
CA ALA A 73 9.70 1.20 -0.25
C ALA A 73 8.41 1.44 0.52
N TYR A 74 7.50 2.15 -0.12
CA TYR A 74 6.15 2.41 0.34
C TYR A 74 5.18 1.69 -0.59
N GLY A 75 4.26 0.92 -0.02
CA GLY A 75 3.33 0.10 -0.80
C GLY A 75 1.91 0.19 -0.28
N TRP A 76 0.94 0.17 -1.18
CA TRP A 76 -0.48 0.03 -0.86
C TRP A 76 -1.22 -0.59 -2.05
N SER A 77 -2.42 -1.12 -1.82
CA SER A 77 -3.32 -1.47 -2.91
C SER A 77 -4.36 -0.39 -3.16
N HIS A 78 -4.74 -0.25 -4.42
CA HIS A 78 -5.84 0.61 -4.86
C HIS A 78 -6.87 -0.26 -5.60
N PRO A 79 -8.17 -0.15 -5.28
CA PRO A 79 -9.21 -0.78 -6.08
C PRO A 79 -9.16 -0.27 -7.52
N GLU A 80 -9.25 -1.15 -8.50
CA GLU A 80 -9.24 -0.81 -9.93
C GLU A 80 -10.36 -1.54 -10.68
N GLY A 81 -10.88 -0.91 -11.75
CA GLY A 81 -11.90 -1.48 -12.64
C GLY A 81 -13.36 -1.14 -12.27
N PRO A 82 -14.32 -1.44 -13.18
CA PRO A 82 -15.70 -0.95 -13.10
C PRO A 82 -16.53 -1.37 -11.87
N ASP A 83 -16.02 -2.27 -11.04
CA ASP A 83 -16.70 -2.80 -9.85
C ASP A 83 -15.80 -2.81 -8.58
N ASN A 84 -14.64 -2.14 -8.57
CA ASN A 84 -13.61 -2.29 -7.53
C ASN A 84 -13.15 -3.76 -7.32
N LYS A 85 -13.38 -4.63 -8.31
CA LYS A 85 -13.01 -6.06 -8.28
C LYS A 85 -11.56 -6.31 -8.68
N GLY A 86 -10.92 -5.35 -9.35
CA GLY A 86 -9.49 -5.36 -9.57
C GLY A 86 -8.76 -4.76 -8.38
N GLU A 87 -7.55 -5.24 -8.13
CA GLU A 87 -6.64 -4.69 -7.14
C GLU A 87 -5.33 -4.34 -7.84
N ARG A 88 -4.93 -3.07 -7.79
CA ARG A 88 -3.63 -2.62 -8.28
C ARG A 88 -2.72 -2.36 -7.09
N PHE A 89 -1.60 -3.05 -7.04
CA PHE A 89 -0.53 -2.72 -6.10
C PHE A 89 0.29 -1.55 -6.62
N VAL A 90 0.51 -0.57 -5.75
CA VAL A 90 1.41 0.56 -5.97
C VAL A 90 2.62 0.36 -5.08
N ALA A 91 3.82 0.54 -5.64
CA ALA A 91 5.08 0.49 -4.93
C ALA A 91 5.92 1.72 -5.33
N VAL A 92 6.40 2.46 -4.34
CA VAL A 92 7.20 3.67 -4.53
C VAL A 92 8.47 3.57 -3.69
N LEU A 93 9.63 3.73 -4.32
CA LEU A 93 10.92 3.69 -3.63
C LEU A 93 11.18 4.99 -2.85
N GLU A 94 11.84 4.88 -1.70
CA GLU A 94 12.37 6.01 -0.92
C GLU A 94 13.60 6.61 -1.64
N ILE A 95 13.33 7.36 -2.71
CA ILE A 95 14.33 8.09 -3.51
C ILE A 95 13.82 9.53 -3.69
N PRO A 96 14.64 10.57 -3.43
CA PRO A 96 14.23 11.96 -3.56
C PRO A 96 13.49 12.25 -4.89
N PRO A 97 12.32 12.92 -4.85
CA PRO A 97 11.76 13.65 -3.70
C PRO A 97 10.96 12.80 -2.68
N VAL A 98 10.89 11.49 -2.85
CA VAL A 98 10.17 10.59 -1.92
C VAL A 98 11.03 10.31 -0.70
N VAL A 99 10.57 10.79 0.46
CA VAL A 99 11.26 10.66 1.75
C VAL A 99 10.33 10.22 2.89
N SER A 100 9.03 10.06 2.59
CA SER A 100 8.00 9.68 3.55
C SER A 100 6.79 9.03 2.84
N PRO A 101 5.93 8.30 3.58
CA PRO A 101 4.68 7.76 3.05
C PRO A 101 3.79 8.81 2.35
N GLU A 102 3.71 10.02 2.91
CA GLU A 102 2.93 11.12 2.33
C GLU A 102 3.51 11.58 1.00
N THR A 103 4.83 11.74 0.92
CA THR A 103 5.49 12.10 -0.35
C THR A 103 5.36 11.01 -1.41
N ALA A 104 5.31 9.73 -1.00
CA ALA A 104 5.07 8.62 -1.90
C ALA A 104 3.67 8.68 -2.53
N VAL A 105 2.64 8.93 -1.71
CA VAL A 105 1.25 9.11 -2.17
C VAL A 105 1.13 10.33 -3.09
N LYS A 106 1.77 11.45 -2.75
CA LYS A 106 1.77 12.64 -3.62
C LYS A 106 2.37 12.34 -4.99
N VAL A 107 3.52 11.67 -5.02
CA VAL A 107 4.20 11.33 -6.28
C VAL A 107 3.39 10.32 -7.09
N SER A 108 2.73 9.34 -6.46
CA SER A 108 1.88 8.40 -7.18
C SER A 108 0.67 9.08 -7.80
N ILE A 109 -0.01 9.98 -7.07
CA ILE A 109 -1.14 10.75 -7.59
C ILE A 109 -0.71 11.60 -8.79
N VAL A 110 0.41 12.33 -8.67
CA VAL A 110 0.97 13.12 -9.78
C VAL A 110 1.27 12.23 -10.98
N SER A 111 1.78 11.01 -10.75
CA SER A 111 2.08 10.05 -11.82
C SER A 111 0.81 9.51 -12.48
N ASP A 112 -0.23 9.20 -11.71
CA ASP A 112 -1.51 8.74 -12.23
C ASP A 112 -2.26 9.84 -13.00
N ILE A 113 -2.20 11.11 -12.56
CA ILE A 113 -2.72 12.26 -13.31
C ILE A 113 -2.01 12.40 -14.66
N LYS A 114 -0.66 12.35 -14.66
CA LYS A 114 0.14 12.40 -15.90
C LYS A 114 -0.18 11.24 -16.84
N SER A 115 -0.52 10.08 -16.28
CA SER A 115 -0.86 8.88 -17.04
C SER A 115 -2.34 8.83 -17.48
N GLY A 116 -3.15 9.85 -17.15
CA GLY A 116 -4.58 9.90 -17.45
C GLY A 116 -5.46 8.95 -16.64
N LYS A 117 -4.93 8.35 -15.57
CA LYS A 117 -5.63 7.37 -14.72
C LYS A 117 -6.48 8.01 -13.62
N VAL A 118 -6.19 9.28 -13.28
CA VAL A 118 -6.96 10.09 -12.34
C VAL A 118 -7.26 11.43 -13.01
N GLN A 119 -8.54 11.78 -13.15
CA GLN A 119 -8.95 13.12 -13.57
C GLN A 119 -9.08 14.01 -12.32
N PRO A 120 -8.37 15.15 -12.23
CA PRO A 120 -8.67 16.13 -11.20
C PRO A 120 -10.07 16.70 -11.46
N SER A 121 -10.96 16.53 -10.48
CA SER A 121 -12.33 17.07 -10.51
C SER A 121 -12.37 18.59 -10.57
#